data_AF-A0A3D1J2J5-F1
#
_entry.id   AF-A0A3D1J2J5-F1
#
_cell.length_a   1.000
_cell.length_b   1.000
_cell.length_c   1.000
_cell.angle_alpha   90.00
_cell.angle_beta   90.00
_cell.angle_gamma   90.00
#
_symmetry.space_group_name_H-M   'P 1'
#
loop_
_entity.id
_entity.type
_entity.pdbx_description
1 polymer ?
#
loop_
_entity_poly.entity_id
_entity_poly.type
_entity_poly.pdbx_seq_one_letter_code
_entity_poly.pdbx_strand_id
1 'polypeptide(L)'
;PDSATNAINGILDKAGMKLEEVHYVIGTGYGRVNVPFAHKAITEIACHARGANYMGGPTVRTILDMGGQDCKAIHCDEKGKVTNFLMNDKCAAGTGRGMEVIADLMQIPIAELGPRSFDVDIEPPAVSSTCVVFAKSEALGLLKAGYTKNKVIAAYCQAMAERVVSLISRIGVENDFFITGGIAKNPGVVKRIERLLGTTAVATKYDSQIAGALGAALFAYTLMQKQAATAKATVAA
;
A
#
# COMPACT_ATOMS: atom_id res chain seq x y z
N PRO A 1 9.46 20.68 1.93
CA PRO A 1 9.43 19.84 0.70
C PRO A 1 8.24 20.25 -0.18
N ASP A 2 8.52 20.67 -1.41
CA ASP A 2 7.49 21.21 -2.31
C ASP A 2 6.52 20.14 -2.81
N SER A 3 6.82 18.85 -2.60
CA SER A 3 5.96 17.74 -3.04
C SER A 3 4.54 17.80 -2.49
N ALA A 4 4.37 18.17 -1.21
CA ALA A 4 3.04 18.29 -0.59
C ALA A 4 2.26 19.47 -1.20
N THR A 5 2.91 20.61 -1.38
CA THR A 5 2.34 21.82 -2.00
C THR A 5 1.96 21.57 -3.46
N ASN A 6 2.84 20.93 -4.23
CA ASN A 6 2.58 20.58 -5.62
C ASN A 6 1.40 19.60 -5.75
N ALA A 7 1.32 18.61 -4.85
CA ALA A 7 0.22 17.64 -4.85
C ALA A 7 -1.13 18.29 -4.54
N ILE A 8 -1.22 19.15 -3.53
CA ILE A 8 -2.49 19.81 -3.19
C ILE A 8 -2.90 20.83 -4.26
N ASN A 9 -1.97 21.64 -4.76
CA ASN A 9 -2.26 22.62 -5.81
C ASN A 9 -2.77 21.91 -7.09
N GLY A 10 -2.12 20.81 -7.50
CA GLY A 10 -2.55 20.06 -8.67
C GLY A 10 -3.96 19.44 -8.54
N ILE A 11 -4.47 19.22 -7.33
CA ILE A 11 -5.85 18.77 -7.08
C ILE A 11 -6.80 19.97 -7.01
N LEU A 12 -6.42 21.02 -6.30
CA LEU A 12 -7.21 22.25 -6.14
C LEU A 12 -7.46 22.93 -7.49
N ASP A 13 -6.44 23.03 -8.34
CA ASP A 13 -6.55 23.60 -9.70
C ASP A 13 -7.57 22.81 -10.54
N LYS A 14 -7.56 21.49 -10.45
CA LYS A 14 -8.52 20.61 -11.15
C LYS A 14 -9.93 20.72 -10.58
N ALA A 15 -10.05 20.98 -9.27
CA ALA A 15 -11.33 21.17 -8.59
C ALA A 15 -11.89 22.59 -8.77
N GLY A 16 -11.09 23.54 -9.29
CA GLY A 16 -11.46 24.95 -9.32
C GLY A 16 -11.62 25.55 -7.93
N MET A 17 -10.89 25.01 -6.95
CA MET A 17 -10.95 25.41 -5.53
C MET A 17 -9.64 26.05 -5.10
N LYS A 18 -9.70 26.84 -4.03
CA LYS A 18 -8.53 27.35 -3.32
C LYS A 18 -8.34 26.63 -1.99
N LEU A 19 -7.14 26.72 -1.44
CA LEU A 19 -6.80 26.05 -0.18
C LEU A 19 -7.65 26.59 1.00
N GLU A 20 -8.00 27.88 0.96
CA GLU A 20 -8.82 28.53 1.99
C GLU A 20 -10.26 27.98 2.03
N GLU A 21 -10.71 27.33 0.96
CA GLU A 21 -12.01 26.66 0.88
C GLU A 21 -11.97 25.24 1.50
N VAL A 22 -10.78 24.75 1.88
CA VAL A 22 -10.60 23.45 2.52
C VAL A 22 -10.65 23.58 4.04
N HIS A 23 -11.82 23.29 4.61
CA HIS A 23 -12.08 23.44 6.05
C HIS A 23 -11.15 22.66 6.99
N TYR A 24 -10.64 21.50 6.56
CA TYR A 24 -9.78 20.68 7.41
C TYR A 24 -8.85 19.81 6.59
N VAL A 25 -7.57 19.78 6.95
CA VAL A 25 -6.53 19.04 6.24
C VAL A 25 -5.81 18.10 7.20
N ILE A 26 -5.71 16.83 6.82
CA ILE A 26 -4.89 15.84 7.52
C ILE A 26 -3.64 15.54 6.70
N GLY A 27 -2.47 15.69 7.33
CA GLY A 27 -1.21 15.16 6.81
C GLY A 27 -1.06 13.68 7.19
N THR A 28 -0.72 12.83 6.23
CA THR A 28 -0.42 11.41 6.44
C THR A 28 0.82 10.97 5.66
N GLY A 29 1.20 9.69 5.77
CA GLY A 29 2.43 9.15 5.20
C GLY A 29 3.68 9.42 6.05
N TYR A 30 4.81 8.98 5.54
CA TYR A 30 6.13 9.18 6.14
C TYR A 30 6.42 10.67 6.40
N GLY A 31 6.10 11.52 5.41
CA GLY A 31 6.32 12.96 5.46
C GLY A 31 5.26 13.79 6.18
N ARG A 32 4.29 13.16 6.89
CA ARG A 32 3.11 13.85 7.48
C ARG A 32 3.42 15.08 8.34
N VAL A 33 4.56 15.09 9.02
CA VAL A 33 4.99 16.19 9.90
C VAL A 33 5.54 17.39 9.12
N ASN A 34 5.84 17.21 7.83
CA ASN A 34 6.41 18.22 6.95
C ASN A 34 5.36 18.83 5.99
N VAL A 35 4.07 18.63 6.27
CA VAL A 35 2.96 19.19 5.48
C VAL A 35 2.54 20.53 6.11
N PRO A 36 2.94 21.69 5.54
CA PRO A 36 2.84 22.97 6.24
C PRO A 36 1.40 23.49 6.41
N PHE A 37 0.47 23.02 5.58
CA PHE A 37 -0.95 23.40 5.61
C PHE A 37 -1.84 22.34 6.28
N ALA A 38 -1.26 21.30 6.89
CA ALA A 38 -2.03 20.30 7.61
C ALA A 38 -2.47 20.83 8.98
N HIS A 39 -3.75 20.66 9.30
CA HIS A 39 -4.30 20.99 10.62
C HIS A 39 -3.88 19.96 11.66
N LYS A 40 -3.70 18.69 11.23
CA LYS A 40 -3.26 17.60 12.09
C LYS A 40 -2.53 16.52 11.30
N ALA A 41 -1.55 15.89 11.92
CA ALA A 41 -0.90 14.71 11.39
C ALA A 41 -1.55 13.43 11.93
N ILE A 42 -1.84 12.47 11.06
CA ILE A 42 -2.34 11.12 11.40
C ILE A 42 -1.47 10.07 10.72
N THR A 43 -1.21 8.96 11.41
CA THR A 43 -0.37 7.89 10.89
C THR A 43 -0.97 7.28 9.63
N GLU A 44 -0.12 6.90 8.69
CA GLU A 44 -0.56 6.21 7.48
C GLU A 44 -1.20 4.86 7.78
N ILE A 45 -0.80 4.17 8.86
CA ILE A 45 -1.42 2.94 9.32
C ILE A 45 -2.92 3.17 9.60
N ALA A 46 -3.25 4.23 10.35
CA ALA A 46 -4.65 4.57 10.64
C ALA A 46 -5.39 5.01 9.38
N CYS A 47 -4.75 5.82 8.53
CA CYS A 47 -5.34 6.29 7.29
C CYS A 47 -5.60 5.14 6.29
N HIS A 48 -4.66 4.23 6.07
CA HIS A 48 -4.84 3.08 5.20
C HIS A 48 -5.88 2.10 5.75
N ALA A 49 -5.91 1.84 7.06
CA ALA A 49 -6.96 1.01 7.67
C ALA A 49 -8.36 1.60 7.42
N ARG A 50 -8.52 2.90 7.67
CA ARG A 50 -9.79 3.60 7.46
C ARG A 50 -10.18 3.69 5.98
N GLY A 51 -9.22 3.95 5.10
CA GLY A 51 -9.42 4.00 3.66
C GLY A 51 -9.80 2.64 3.10
N ALA A 52 -9.09 1.57 3.48
CA ALA A 52 -9.37 0.20 3.06
C ALA A 52 -10.75 -0.25 3.51
N ASN A 53 -11.13 0.00 4.77
CA ASN A 53 -12.46 -0.34 5.28
C ASN A 53 -13.58 0.41 4.53
N TYR A 54 -13.35 1.68 4.16
CA TYR A 54 -14.30 2.40 3.30
C TYR A 54 -14.38 1.82 1.87
N MET A 55 -13.23 1.47 1.28
CA MET A 55 -13.12 1.01 -0.10
C MET A 55 -13.62 -0.43 -0.30
N GLY A 56 -13.37 -1.31 0.68
CA GLY A 56 -13.70 -2.73 0.65
C GLY A 56 -14.95 -3.11 1.45
N GLY A 57 -15.43 -2.21 2.32
CA GLY A 57 -16.63 -2.42 3.13
C GLY A 57 -16.35 -2.72 4.61
N PRO A 58 -17.41 -2.66 5.45
CA PRO A 58 -17.29 -2.74 6.91
C PRO A 58 -16.87 -4.12 7.43
N THR A 59 -16.80 -5.12 6.55
CA THR A 59 -16.37 -6.49 6.85
C THR A 59 -14.86 -6.69 6.77
N VAL A 60 -14.12 -5.77 6.10
CA VAL A 60 -12.65 -5.79 6.03
C VAL A 60 -12.05 -5.77 7.43
N ARG A 61 -11.28 -6.80 7.77
CA ARG A 61 -10.51 -6.87 9.03
C ARG A 61 -9.01 -6.94 8.78
N THR A 62 -8.57 -7.50 7.66
CA THR A 62 -7.14 -7.64 7.35
C THR A 62 -6.74 -6.77 6.17
N ILE A 63 -5.77 -5.89 6.37
CA ILE A 63 -5.24 -5.02 5.31
C ILE A 63 -3.75 -5.29 5.12
N LEU A 64 -3.35 -5.51 3.88
CA LEU A 64 -1.97 -5.38 3.43
C LEU A 64 -1.80 -3.99 2.81
N ASP A 65 -0.96 -3.14 3.39
CA ASP A 65 -0.48 -1.91 2.77
C ASP A 65 0.97 -2.10 2.34
N MET A 66 1.24 -2.03 1.04
CA MET A 66 2.61 -2.16 0.54
C MET A 66 2.90 -1.09 -0.49
N GLY A 67 3.75 -0.15 -0.05
CA GLY A 67 4.24 0.98 -0.83
C GLY A 67 5.62 0.73 -1.41
N GLY A 68 6.31 1.83 -1.74
CA GLY A 68 7.67 1.79 -2.28
C GLY A 68 8.73 1.41 -1.24
N GLN A 69 8.56 1.81 0.01
CA GLN A 69 9.62 1.74 1.02
C GLN A 69 9.33 0.79 2.17
N ASP A 70 8.06 0.50 2.44
CA ASP A 70 7.66 -0.37 3.54
C ASP A 70 6.47 -1.25 3.14
N CYS A 71 6.18 -2.21 4.02
CA CYS A 71 5.07 -3.13 3.91
C CYS A 71 4.46 -3.35 5.31
N LYS A 72 3.14 -3.30 5.40
CA LYS A 72 2.38 -3.31 6.65
C LYS A 72 1.25 -4.32 6.55
N ALA A 73 1.15 -5.16 7.57
CA ALA A 73 -0.03 -5.98 7.82
C ALA A 73 -0.81 -5.32 8.96
N ILE A 74 -2.09 -5.03 8.74
CA ILE A 74 -2.91 -4.23 9.65
C ILE A 74 -4.21 -4.98 9.90
N HIS A 75 -4.61 -5.03 11.18
CA HIS A 75 -5.97 -5.38 11.57
C HIS A 75 -6.77 -4.15 11.96
N CYS A 76 -8.05 -4.14 11.64
CA CYS A 76 -8.98 -3.09 12.06
C CYS A 76 -10.32 -3.62 12.55
N ASP A 77 -11.08 -2.78 13.25
CA ASP A 77 -12.47 -3.03 13.61
C ASP A 77 -13.45 -2.70 12.46
N GLU A 78 -14.75 -2.83 12.70
CA GLU A 78 -15.81 -2.55 11.73
C GLU A 78 -15.88 -1.10 11.24
N LYS A 79 -15.20 -0.18 11.93
CA LYS A 79 -15.12 1.25 11.59
C LYS A 79 -13.76 1.63 10.99
N GLY A 80 -12.90 0.66 10.71
CA GLY A 80 -11.55 0.88 10.19
C GLY A 80 -10.59 1.46 11.23
N LYS A 81 -10.87 1.34 12.53
CA LYS A 81 -9.92 1.69 13.58
C LYS A 81 -8.93 0.54 13.75
N VAL A 82 -7.64 0.87 13.75
CA VAL A 82 -6.55 -0.10 13.89
C VAL A 82 -6.64 -0.81 15.25
N THR A 83 -6.62 -2.13 15.23
CA THR A 83 -6.60 -3.00 16.43
C THR A 83 -5.24 -3.65 16.64
N ASN A 84 -4.54 -3.98 15.56
CA ASN A 84 -3.19 -4.54 15.59
C ASN A 84 -2.45 -4.17 14.28
N PHE A 85 -1.12 -4.13 14.30
CA PHE A 85 -0.34 -4.01 13.07
C PHE A 85 1.09 -4.55 13.24
N LEU A 86 1.66 -5.01 12.14
CA LEU A 86 3.09 -5.27 11.98
C LEU A 86 3.60 -4.56 10.72
N MET A 87 4.85 -4.13 10.77
CA MET A 87 5.49 -3.42 9.67
C MET A 87 6.90 -3.96 9.43
N ASN A 88 7.29 -3.97 8.16
CA ASN A 88 8.66 -4.12 7.72
C ASN A 88 9.10 -2.82 7.02
N ASP A 89 9.88 -1.99 7.72
CA ASP A 89 10.33 -0.66 7.29
C ASP A 89 11.85 -0.54 7.09
N LYS A 90 12.64 -1.50 7.59
CA LYS A 90 14.11 -1.45 7.54
C LYS A 90 14.71 -2.10 6.29
N CYS A 91 13.91 -2.79 5.49
CA CYS A 91 14.41 -3.60 4.37
C CYS A 91 13.59 -3.37 3.10
N ALA A 92 14.28 -3.13 1.98
CA ALA A 92 13.68 -3.05 0.65
C ALA A 92 13.18 -4.41 0.12
N ALA A 93 13.53 -5.52 0.78
CA ALA A 93 12.95 -6.82 0.47
C ALA A 93 11.47 -6.84 0.91
N GLY A 94 10.59 -7.18 -0.04
CA GLY A 94 9.15 -7.14 0.21
C GLY A 94 8.51 -5.76 0.07
N THR A 95 9.14 -4.82 -0.65
CA THR A 95 8.58 -3.48 -0.94
C THR A 95 8.65 -3.14 -2.44
N GLY A 96 7.99 -2.07 -2.87
CA GLY A 96 8.02 -1.59 -4.25
C GLY A 96 9.43 -1.24 -4.75
N ARG A 97 10.33 -0.80 -3.87
CA ARG A 97 11.75 -0.57 -4.22
C ARG A 97 12.45 -1.85 -4.70
N GLY A 98 12.08 -3.00 -4.14
CA GLY A 98 12.56 -4.28 -4.64
C GLY A 98 12.13 -4.54 -6.08
N MET A 99 10.86 -4.24 -6.39
CA MET A 99 10.32 -4.35 -7.75
C MET A 99 11.03 -3.41 -8.73
N GLU A 100 11.36 -2.18 -8.33
CA GLU A 100 12.15 -1.24 -9.14
C GLU A 100 13.53 -1.81 -9.49
N VAL A 101 14.23 -2.40 -8.52
CA VAL A 101 15.56 -3.00 -8.76
C VAL A 101 15.50 -4.13 -9.79
N ILE A 102 14.45 -4.94 -9.77
CA ILE A 102 14.27 -6.03 -10.74
C ILE A 102 13.77 -5.49 -12.09
N ALA A 103 12.92 -4.47 -12.09
CA ALA A 103 12.52 -3.77 -13.31
C ALA A 103 13.76 -3.24 -14.07
N ASP A 104 14.66 -2.57 -13.34
CA ASP A 104 15.92 -2.05 -13.87
C ASP A 104 16.83 -3.17 -14.35
N LEU A 105 16.97 -4.27 -13.60
CA LEU A 105 17.79 -5.42 -14.04
C LEU A 105 17.25 -6.02 -15.34
N MET A 106 15.92 -6.12 -15.48
CA MET A 106 15.28 -6.70 -16.64
C MET A 106 15.14 -5.73 -17.81
N GLN A 107 15.33 -4.42 -17.58
CA GLN A 107 15.02 -3.34 -18.54
C GLN A 107 13.56 -3.44 -19.02
N ILE A 108 12.64 -3.64 -18.08
CA ILE A 108 11.20 -3.76 -18.33
C ILE A 108 10.47 -2.77 -17.41
N PRO A 109 9.49 -2.01 -17.89
CA PRO A 109 8.70 -1.13 -17.04
C PRO A 109 8.08 -1.88 -15.86
N ILE A 110 8.13 -1.30 -14.65
CA ILE A 110 7.66 -1.93 -13.42
C ILE A 110 6.21 -2.44 -13.51
N ALA A 111 5.35 -1.73 -14.25
CA ALA A 111 3.96 -2.09 -14.47
C ALA A 111 3.78 -3.37 -15.31
N GLU A 112 4.77 -3.71 -16.15
CA GLU A 112 4.73 -4.91 -16.99
C GLU A 112 5.23 -6.16 -16.27
N LEU A 113 5.96 -6.03 -15.16
CA LEU A 113 6.53 -7.18 -14.46
C LEU A 113 5.45 -8.17 -14.00
N GLY A 114 4.38 -7.66 -13.38
CA GLY A 114 3.30 -8.50 -12.86
C GLY A 114 2.65 -9.36 -13.96
N PRO A 115 2.13 -8.76 -15.04
CA PRO A 115 1.55 -9.52 -16.16
C PRO A 115 2.53 -10.51 -16.80
N ARG A 116 3.78 -10.08 -17.07
CA ARG A 116 4.80 -10.95 -17.68
C ARG A 116 5.18 -12.15 -16.81
N SER A 117 5.00 -12.05 -15.49
CA SER A 117 5.29 -13.15 -14.55
C SER A 117 4.39 -14.38 -14.73
N PHE A 118 3.31 -14.27 -15.52
CA PHE A 118 2.41 -15.38 -15.83
C PHE A 118 2.73 -16.06 -17.15
N ASP A 119 3.57 -15.46 -18.00
CA ASP A 119 3.99 -16.03 -19.27
C ASP A 119 5.19 -16.97 -19.05
N VAL A 120 4.91 -18.07 -18.35
CA VAL A 120 5.83 -19.14 -17.97
C VAL A 120 5.11 -20.49 -18.00
N ASP A 121 5.76 -21.53 -18.52
CA ASP A 121 5.16 -22.87 -18.58
C ASP A 121 5.04 -23.52 -17.20
N ILE A 122 6.03 -23.24 -16.33
CA ILE A 122 6.15 -23.82 -14.98
C ILE A 122 6.61 -22.73 -14.03
N GLU A 123 5.94 -22.63 -12.88
CA GLU A 123 6.35 -21.75 -11.79
C GLU A 123 7.77 -22.10 -11.31
N PRO A 124 8.73 -21.17 -11.40
CA PRO A 124 10.08 -21.40 -10.91
C PRO A 124 10.13 -21.28 -9.38
N PRO A 125 11.14 -21.90 -8.73
CA PRO A 125 11.41 -21.63 -7.33
C PRO A 125 11.72 -20.14 -7.12
N ALA A 126 11.37 -19.64 -5.94
CA ALA A 126 11.68 -18.27 -5.55
C ALA A 126 13.19 -18.04 -5.55
N VAL A 127 13.60 -16.84 -5.96
CA VAL A 127 14.92 -16.30 -5.55
C VAL A 127 14.85 -15.88 -4.08
N SER A 128 15.98 -15.51 -3.48
CA SER A 128 16.04 -15.01 -2.10
C SER A 128 14.97 -13.94 -1.80
N SER A 129 14.17 -14.19 -0.78
CA SER A 129 13.17 -13.26 -0.24
C SER A 129 13.71 -12.39 0.91
N THR A 130 14.96 -12.61 1.32
CA THR A 130 15.56 -11.98 2.52
C THR A 130 16.15 -10.60 2.22
N CYS A 131 16.89 -10.46 1.12
CA CYS A 131 17.58 -9.23 0.75
C CYS A 131 17.50 -8.98 -0.75
N VAL A 132 17.11 -7.77 -1.16
CA VAL A 132 17.00 -7.39 -2.57
C VAL A 132 18.34 -7.52 -3.31
N VAL A 133 19.47 -7.31 -2.63
CA VAL A 133 20.80 -7.45 -3.24
C VAL A 133 21.08 -8.91 -3.61
N PHE A 134 20.76 -9.85 -2.72
CA PHE A 134 20.90 -11.28 -3.01
C PHE A 134 19.89 -11.74 -4.05
N ALA A 135 18.63 -11.30 -3.95
CA ALA A 135 17.61 -11.57 -4.95
C ALA A 135 18.04 -11.11 -6.36
N LYS A 136 18.64 -9.91 -6.47
CA LYS A 136 19.18 -9.39 -7.74
C LYS A 136 20.34 -10.25 -8.26
N SER A 137 21.25 -10.66 -7.39
CA SER A 137 22.38 -11.52 -7.77
C SER A 137 21.93 -12.88 -8.26
N GLU A 138 20.96 -13.50 -7.57
CA GLU A 138 20.37 -14.77 -7.99
C GLU A 138 19.57 -14.63 -9.29
N ALA A 139 18.79 -13.57 -9.44
CA ALA A 139 18.09 -13.25 -10.68
C ALA A 139 19.05 -13.12 -11.88
N LEU A 140 20.20 -12.45 -11.68
CA LEU A 140 21.26 -12.38 -12.69
C LEU A 140 21.87 -13.76 -12.98
N GLY A 141 22.03 -14.60 -11.95
CA GLY A 141 22.47 -15.99 -12.11
C GLY A 141 21.52 -16.81 -12.98
N LEU A 142 20.21 -16.71 -12.74
CA LEU A 142 19.18 -17.38 -13.55
C LEU A 142 19.22 -16.93 -15.02
N LEU A 143 19.37 -15.63 -15.27
CA LEU A 143 19.54 -15.10 -16.64
C LEU A 143 20.77 -15.71 -17.33
N LYS A 144 21.91 -15.77 -16.63
CA LYS A 144 23.15 -16.39 -17.16
C LYS A 144 22.99 -17.88 -17.40
N ALA A 145 22.15 -18.56 -16.63
CA ALA A 145 21.80 -19.96 -16.82
C ALA A 145 20.77 -20.19 -17.95
N GLY A 146 20.39 -19.16 -18.69
CA GLY A 146 19.50 -19.26 -19.86
C GLY A 146 18.01 -19.16 -19.54
N TYR A 147 17.63 -18.78 -18.32
CA TYR A 147 16.21 -18.56 -18.00
C TYR A 147 15.69 -17.33 -18.74
N THR A 148 14.44 -17.41 -19.22
CA THR A 148 13.77 -16.26 -19.82
C THR A 148 13.53 -15.17 -18.77
N LYS A 149 13.45 -13.90 -19.20
CA LYS A 149 13.13 -12.78 -18.30
C LYS A 149 11.81 -13.02 -17.55
N ASN A 150 10.79 -13.53 -18.22
CA ASN A 150 9.49 -13.84 -17.61
C ASN A 150 9.62 -14.86 -16.47
N LYS A 151 10.45 -15.89 -16.65
CA LYS A 151 10.74 -16.89 -15.61
C LYS A 151 11.48 -16.28 -14.43
N VAL A 152 12.44 -15.40 -14.66
CA VAL A 152 13.13 -14.69 -13.57
C VAL A 152 12.18 -13.74 -12.82
N ILE A 153 11.29 -13.04 -13.55
CA ILE A 153 10.27 -12.18 -12.95
C ILE A 153 9.30 -13.01 -12.10
N ALA A 154 8.84 -14.17 -12.59
CA ALA A 154 7.99 -15.09 -11.83
C ALA A 154 8.65 -15.54 -10.52
N ALA A 155 9.93 -15.90 -10.55
CA ALA A 155 10.70 -16.27 -9.36
C ALA A 155 10.77 -15.12 -8.34
N TYR A 156 10.94 -13.88 -8.81
CA TYR A 156 10.95 -12.72 -7.93
C TYR A 156 9.56 -12.37 -7.37
N CYS A 157 8.51 -12.43 -8.19
CA CYS A 157 7.14 -12.25 -7.72
C CYS A 157 6.76 -13.26 -6.63
N GLN A 158 7.22 -14.51 -6.76
CA GLN A 158 7.07 -15.54 -5.73
C GLN A 158 7.81 -15.17 -4.45
N ALA A 159 9.09 -14.77 -4.54
CA ALA A 159 9.87 -14.32 -3.37
C ALA A 159 9.21 -13.15 -2.61
N MET A 160 8.64 -12.21 -3.36
CA MET A 160 7.90 -11.07 -2.80
C MET A 160 6.63 -11.52 -2.08
N ALA A 161 5.86 -12.42 -2.69
CA ALA A 161 4.65 -12.97 -2.08
C ALA A 161 4.96 -13.73 -0.78
N GLU A 162 5.98 -14.59 -0.78
CA GLU A 162 6.43 -15.31 0.42
C GLU A 162 6.82 -14.37 1.56
N ARG A 163 7.53 -13.28 1.24
CA ARG A 163 7.94 -12.28 2.23
C ARG A 163 6.73 -11.57 2.85
N VAL A 164 5.76 -11.21 2.03
CA VAL A 164 4.53 -10.53 2.47
C VAL A 164 3.66 -11.48 3.30
N VAL A 165 3.46 -12.71 2.83
CA VAL A 165 2.70 -13.74 3.58
C VAL A 165 3.35 -14.01 4.93
N SER A 166 4.68 -14.09 5.00
CA SER A 166 5.39 -14.24 6.28
C SER A 166 5.08 -13.10 7.27
N LEU A 167 4.89 -11.86 6.79
CA LEU A 167 4.50 -10.73 7.64
C LEU A 167 3.03 -10.86 8.10
N ILE A 168 2.12 -11.12 7.17
CA ILE A 168 0.68 -11.20 7.43
C ILE A 168 0.37 -12.37 8.38
N SER A 169 0.96 -13.55 8.15
CA SER A 169 0.72 -14.75 8.97
C SER A 169 1.10 -14.58 10.45
N ARG A 170 1.94 -13.58 10.79
CA ARG A 170 2.30 -13.28 12.18
C ARG A 170 1.22 -12.55 12.96
N ILE A 171 0.35 -11.79 12.30
CA ILE A 171 -0.86 -11.24 12.93
C ILE A 171 -2.08 -12.11 12.67
N GLY A 172 -2.03 -12.96 11.65
CA GLY A 172 -3.15 -13.80 11.21
C GLY A 172 -4.00 -13.11 10.14
N VAL A 173 -4.77 -13.91 9.41
CA VAL A 173 -5.75 -13.42 8.43
C VAL A 173 -7.14 -13.61 9.02
N GLU A 174 -7.84 -12.49 9.21
CA GLU A 174 -9.24 -12.44 9.59
C GLU A 174 -10.14 -12.16 8.37
N ASN A 175 -11.44 -12.01 8.60
CA ASN A 175 -12.46 -11.70 7.58
C ASN A 175 -11.99 -10.63 6.58
N ASP A 176 -12.27 -10.88 5.30
CA ASP A 176 -12.08 -9.95 4.19
C ASP A 176 -10.71 -9.27 4.14
N PHE A 177 -9.80 -9.93 3.42
CA PHE A 177 -8.46 -9.44 3.15
C PHE A 177 -8.49 -8.35 2.07
N PHE A 178 -7.91 -7.18 2.35
CA PHE A 178 -7.84 -6.05 1.43
C PHE A 178 -6.39 -5.62 1.18
N ILE A 179 -6.05 -5.24 -0.06
CA ILE A 179 -4.70 -4.77 -0.41
C ILE A 179 -4.76 -3.28 -0.82
N THR A 180 -3.97 -2.46 -0.15
CA THR A 180 -3.75 -1.04 -0.48
C THR A 180 -2.32 -0.80 -0.96
N GLY A 181 -2.04 0.41 -1.42
CA GLY A 181 -0.72 0.79 -1.92
C GLY A 181 -0.49 0.36 -3.36
N GLY A 182 0.76 0.55 -3.82
CA GLY A 182 1.12 0.36 -5.22
C GLY A 182 1.18 -1.10 -5.65
N ILE A 183 1.50 -2.02 -4.74
CA ILE A 183 1.64 -3.44 -5.09
C ILE A 183 0.31 -4.06 -5.53
N ALA A 184 -0.83 -3.52 -5.09
CA ALA A 184 -2.14 -4.06 -5.45
C ALA A 184 -2.37 -4.02 -6.98
N LYS A 185 -1.62 -3.16 -7.69
CA LYS A 185 -1.62 -3.04 -9.16
C LYS A 185 -0.73 -4.08 -9.86
N ASN A 186 0.07 -4.85 -9.11
CA ASN A 186 0.92 -5.90 -9.66
C ASN A 186 0.24 -7.27 -9.50
N PRO A 187 -0.42 -7.79 -10.56
CA PRO A 187 -1.17 -9.04 -10.44
C PRO A 187 -0.26 -10.24 -10.17
N GLY A 188 1.00 -10.21 -10.63
CA GLY A 188 1.98 -11.27 -10.42
C GLY A 188 2.29 -11.53 -8.95
N VAL A 189 2.37 -10.46 -8.15
CA VAL A 189 2.56 -10.56 -6.69
C VAL A 189 1.23 -10.85 -5.99
N VAL A 190 0.16 -10.13 -6.35
CA VAL A 190 -1.17 -10.28 -5.71
C VAL A 190 -1.68 -11.72 -5.83
N LYS A 191 -1.67 -12.32 -7.02
CA LYS A 191 -2.17 -13.70 -7.21
C LYS A 191 -1.36 -14.74 -6.45
N ARG A 192 -0.06 -14.50 -6.26
CA ARG A 192 0.79 -15.39 -5.47
C ARG A 192 0.55 -15.22 -3.97
N ILE A 193 0.29 -14.01 -3.50
CA ILE A 193 -0.17 -13.75 -2.11
C ILE A 193 -1.49 -14.47 -1.86
N GLU A 194 -2.48 -14.29 -2.74
CA GLU A 194 -3.80 -14.94 -2.62
C GLU A 194 -3.68 -16.46 -2.56
N ARG A 195 -2.87 -17.04 -3.46
CA ARG A 195 -2.57 -18.48 -3.48
C ARG A 195 -1.95 -18.96 -2.16
N LEU A 196 -0.95 -18.24 -1.65
CA LEU A 196 -0.24 -18.61 -0.43
C LEU A 196 -1.10 -18.44 0.84
N LEU A 197 -2.02 -17.47 0.87
CA LEU A 197 -2.94 -17.26 1.98
C LEU A 197 -4.21 -18.12 1.90
N GLY A 198 -4.50 -18.71 0.73
CA GLY A 198 -5.73 -19.46 0.51
C GLY A 198 -7.00 -18.59 0.51
N THR A 199 -6.86 -17.28 0.24
CA THR A 199 -7.97 -16.32 0.19
C THR A 199 -7.75 -15.29 -0.92
N THR A 200 -8.84 -14.72 -1.44
CA THR A 200 -8.78 -13.69 -2.49
C THR A 200 -8.90 -12.30 -1.85
N ALA A 201 -8.13 -11.34 -2.34
CA ALA A 201 -8.26 -9.96 -1.89
C ALA A 201 -9.59 -9.38 -2.37
N VAL A 202 -10.27 -8.65 -1.49
CA VAL A 202 -11.50 -7.93 -1.82
C VAL A 202 -11.25 -6.96 -2.96
N ALA A 203 -12.04 -7.08 -4.02
CA ALA A 203 -11.96 -6.19 -5.16
C ALA A 203 -12.47 -4.79 -4.82
N THR A 204 -11.92 -3.77 -5.47
CA THR A 204 -12.38 -2.39 -5.32
C THR A 204 -12.40 -1.67 -6.65
N LYS A 205 -13.33 -0.73 -6.80
CA LYS A 205 -13.38 0.21 -7.93
C LYS A 205 -12.48 1.44 -7.72
N TYR A 206 -11.98 1.63 -6.50
CA TYR A 206 -11.13 2.76 -6.15
C TYR A 206 -9.67 2.42 -6.42
N ASP A 207 -8.84 3.43 -6.69
CA ASP A 207 -7.40 3.22 -6.80
C ASP A 207 -6.81 2.87 -5.41
N SER A 208 -6.18 1.69 -5.30
CA SER A 208 -5.57 1.22 -4.05
C SER A 208 -4.48 2.14 -3.50
N GLN A 209 -3.81 2.92 -4.37
CA GLN A 209 -2.75 3.86 -3.95
C GLN A 209 -3.29 5.08 -3.22
N ILE A 210 -4.56 5.45 -3.41
CA ILE A 210 -5.15 6.63 -2.75
C ILE A 210 -5.78 6.30 -1.39
N ALA A 211 -5.72 5.05 -0.92
CA ALA A 211 -6.35 4.60 0.33
C ALA A 211 -5.93 5.44 1.54
N GLY A 212 -4.64 5.75 1.69
CA GLY A 212 -4.15 6.63 2.75
C GLY A 212 -4.73 8.05 2.66
N ALA A 213 -4.75 8.65 1.47
CA ALA A 213 -5.32 9.99 1.28
C ALA A 213 -6.84 10.01 1.57
N LEU A 214 -7.57 8.99 1.13
CA LEU A 214 -8.99 8.83 1.41
C LEU A 214 -9.24 8.69 2.92
N GLY A 215 -8.49 7.85 3.61
CA GLY A 215 -8.59 7.70 5.05
C GLY A 215 -8.29 9.00 5.81
N ALA A 216 -7.28 9.75 5.36
CA ALA A 216 -6.97 11.08 5.89
C ALA A 216 -8.16 12.05 5.72
N ALA A 217 -8.79 12.08 4.55
CA ALA A 217 -9.98 12.88 4.31
C ALA A 217 -11.17 12.46 5.18
N LEU A 218 -11.38 11.16 5.40
CA LEU A 218 -12.41 10.66 6.30
C LEU A 218 -12.14 11.07 7.77
N PHE A 219 -10.89 11.07 8.21
CA PHE A 219 -10.51 11.62 9.51
C PHE A 219 -10.75 13.13 9.61
N ALA A 220 -10.38 13.87 8.58
CA ALA A 220 -10.64 15.31 8.50
C ALA A 220 -12.14 15.60 8.67
N TYR A 221 -12.99 14.88 7.93
CA TYR A 221 -14.44 15.02 8.00
C TYR A 221 -14.99 14.76 9.41
N THR A 222 -14.58 13.66 10.06
CA THR A 222 -15.03 13.36 11.43
C THR A 222 -14.57 14.38 12.46
N LEU A 223 -13.33 14.88 12.34
CA LEU A 223 -12.79 15.88 13.26
C LEU A 223 -13.48 17.23 13.09
N MET A 224 -13.74 17.64 11.85
CA MET A 224 -14.51 18.84 11.53
C MET A 224 -15.92 18.78 12.12
N GLN A 225 -16.62 17.65 11.95
CA GLN A 225 -17.95 17.46 12.55
C GLN A 225 -17.94 17.55 14.07
N LYS A 226 -16.92 16.97 14.72
CA LYS A 226 -16.77 17.07 16.18
C LYS A 226 -16.53 18.51 16.64
N GLN A 227 -15.68 19.27 15.95
CA GLN A 227 -15.45 20.69 16.26
C GLN A 227 -16.73 21.52 16.11
N ALA A 228 -17.50 21.30 15.04
CA ALA A 228 -18.78 21.99 14.82
C ALA A 228 -19.81 21.65 15.91
N ALA A 229 -19.87 20.39 16.35
CA ALA A 229 -20.76 19.97 17.43
C ALA A 229 -20.37 20.60 18.78
N THR A 230 -19.07 20.64 19.10
CA THR A 230 -18.58 21.30 20.32
C THR A 230 -18.86 22.80 20.30
N ALA A 231 -18.62 23.48 19.18
CA ALA A 231 -18.89 24.91 19.06
C ALA A 231 -20.38 25.24 19.26
N LYS A 232 -21.29 24.45 18.66
CA LYS A 232 -22.74 24.60 18.88
C LYS A 232 -23.15 24.39 20.34
N ALA A 233 -22.57 23.40 21.02
CA ALA A 233 -22.86 23.14 22.42
C ALA A 233 -22.35 24.25 23.36
N THR A 234 -21.27 24.95 22.97
CA THR A 234 -20.69 26.05 23.76
C THR A 234 -21.48 27.36 23.60
N VAL A 235 -22.08 27.58 22.41
CA VAL A 235 -22.95 28.75 22.15
C VAL A 235 -24.35 28.58 22.74
N ALA A 236 -24.79 27.32 22.95
CA ALA A 236 -26.09 27.01 23.54
C ALA A 236 -26.08 26.95 25.09
N ALA A 237 -24.91 27.07 25.72
CA ALA A 237 -24.72 27.08 27.17
C ALA A 237 -24.48 28.52 27.66
#